data_AF-A0A399Z915-F1
#
_entry.id   AF-A0A399Z915-F1
#
_cell.length_a   1.000
_cell.length_b   1.000
_cell.length_c   1.000
_cell.angle_alpha   90.00
_cell.angle_beta   90.00
_cell.angle_gamma   90.00
#
_symmetry.space_group_name_H-M   'P 1'
#
loop_
_entity.id
_entity.type
_entity.pdbx_description
1 polymer ?
#
loop_
_entity_poly.entity_id
_entity_poly.type
_entity_poly.pdbx_seq_one_letter_code
_entity_poly.pdbx_strand_id
1 'polypeptide(L)'
;MRIVVALGGNALLKRGEPMTADVQRKNVKTAAQSLAPVASKHQLVISHGNGPQVGLLALQQAAYPQVAPYPLDVLGAQTEGMIGYMIEQELGNLLPFEVPFATLLTMIEVDPNDPAFQNPTKFVGPVYEKAEADKLAAEKNWVVKADGNKWRRVVP
;
A
#
# COMPACT_ATOMS: atom_id res chain seq x y z
N MET A 1 -27.18 2.19 -8.21
CA MET A 1 -26.65 1.21 -7.24
C MET A 1 -25.28 1.68 -6.75
N ARG A 2 -24.93 1.37 -5.49
CA ARG A 2 -23.59 1.56 -4.94
C ARG A 2 -22.81 0.25 -5.04
N ILE A 3 -21.60 0.30 -5.57
CA ILE A 3 -20.73 -0.87 -5.77
C ILE A 3 -19.41 -0.62 -5.04
N VAL A 4 -18.99 -1.59 -4.22
CA VAL A 4 -17.64 -1.58 -3.63
C VAL A 4 -16.70 -2.33 -4.57
N VAL A 5 -15.62 -1.69 -4.98
CA VAL A 5 -14.59 -2.28 -5.84
C VAL A 5 -13.27 -2.32 -5.07
N ALA A 6 -12.69 -3.51 -4.93
CA ALA A 6 -11.39 -3.69 -4.30
C ALA A 6 -10.29 -3.90 -5.34
N LEU A 7 -9.44 -2.89 -5.52
CA LEU A 7 -8.27 -2.97 -6.39
C LEU A 7 -7.16 -3.76 -5.69
N GLY A 8 -6.81 -4.92 -6.24
CA GLY A 8 -5.66 -5.69 -5.76
C GLY A 8 -4.35 -4.92 -5.95
N GLY A 9 -3.33 -5.21 -5.14
CA GLY A 9 -2.01 -4.56 -5.25
C GLY A 9 -1.38 -4.67 -6.65
N ASN A 10 -1.63 -5.77 -7.35
CA ASN A 10 -1.19 -5.99 -8.74
C ASN A 10 -1.86 -5.05 -9.76
N ALA A 11 -2.99 -4.44 -9.42
CA ALA A 11 -3.64 -3.42 -10.26
C ALA A 11 -2.90 -2.07 -10.19
N LEU A 12 -2.09 -1.86 -9.15
CA LEU A 12 -1.37 -0.60 -8.92
C LEU A 12 0.13 -0.74 -9.19
N LEU A 13 0.72 -1.88 -8.85
CA LEU A 13 2.10 -2.21 -9.19
C LEU A 13 2.27 -3.72 -9.32
N LYS A 14 2.66 -4.20 -10.51
CA LYS A 14 2.81 -5.64 -10.75
C LYS A 14 4.14 -6.14 -10.18
N ARG A 15 4.18 -7.42 -9.84
CA ARG A 15 5.40 -8.07 -9.36
C ARG A 15 6.51 -7.93 -10.40
N GLY A 16 7.66 -7.42 -9.99
CA GLY A 16 8.84 -7.24 -10.82
C GLY A 16 8.89 -5.92 -11.60
N GLU A 17 7.83 -5.10 -11.55
CA GLU A 17 7.88 -3.76 -12.13
C GLU A 17 8.70 -2.80 -11.26
N PRO A 18 9.40 -1.83 -11.87
CA PRO A 18 10.06 -0.76 -11.13
C PRO A 18 9.05 0.02 -10.27
N MET A 19 9.41 0.31 -9.02
CA MET A 19 8.62 1.13 -8.09
C MET A 19 8.75 2.63 -8.42
N THR A 20 8.38 3.04 -9.63
CA THR A 20 8.41 4.43 -10.08
C THR A 20 7.00 5.01 -10.21
N ALA A 21 6.90 6.34 -10.09
CA ALA A 21 5.62 7.04 -10.22
C ALA A 21 4.97 6.81 -11.60
N ASP A 22 5.77 6.80 -12.68
CA ASP A 22 5.27 6.60 -14.04
C ASP A 22 4.66 5.21 -14.25
N VAL A 23 5.31 4.17 -13.72
CA VAL A 23 4.80 2.80 -13.79
C VAL A 23 3.50 2.68 -13.00
N GLN A 24 3.47 3.21 -11.78
CA GLN A 24 2.27 3.20 -10.95
C GLN A 24 1.11 3.94 -11.64
N ARG A 25 1.38 5.13 -12.18
CA ARG A 25 0.38 5.93 -12.90
C ARG A 25 -0.14 5.21 -14.15
N LYS A 26 0.72 4.53 -14.91
CA LYS A 26 0.31 3.70 -16.05
C LYS A 26 -0.63 2.56 -15.65
N ASN A 27 -0.35 1.89 -14.54
CA ASN A 27 -1.20 0.83 -14.02
C ASN A 27 -2.54 1.37 -13.51
N VAL A 28 -2.52 2.47 -12.74
CA VAL A 28 -3.73 3.17 -12.28
C VAL A 28 -4.59 3.63 -13.46
N LYS A 29 -3.99 4.15 -14.52
CA LYS A 29 -4.71 4.52 -15.75
C LYS A 29 -5.47 3.34 -16.36
N THR A 30 -4.84 2.16 -16.40
CA THR A 30 -5.48 0.94 -16.91
C THR A 30 -6.67 0.53 -16.04
N ALA A 31 -6.53 0.62 -14.71
CA ALA A 31 -7.63 0.39 -13.78
C ALA A 31 -8.76 1.42 -13.97
N ALA A 32 -8.43 2.71 -14.07
CA ALA A 32 -9.39 3.79 -14.29
C ALA A 32 -10.20 3.62 -15.59
N GLN A 33 -9.55 3.20 -16.68
CA GLN A 33 -10.24 2.87 -17.94
C GLN A 33 -11.25 1.74 -17.80
N SER A 34 -10.99 0.78 -16.92
CA SER A 34 -11.91 -0.33 -16.63
C SER A 34 -13.04 0.11 -15.70
N LEU A 35 -12.78 1.04 -14.79
CA LEU A 35 -13.74 1.55 -13.80
C LEU A 35 -14.70 2.60 -14.39
N ALA A 36 -14.24 3.45 -15.31
CA ALA A 36 -15.02 4.57 -15.83
C ALA A 36 -16.39 4.16 -16.43
N PRO A 37 -16.51 3.07 -17.22
CA PRO A 37 -17.81 2.59 -17.71
C PRO A 37 -18.76 2.12 -16.60
N VAL A 38 -18.22 1.69 -15.46
CA VAL A 38 -19.01 1.28 -14.29
C VAL A 38 -19.43 2.51 -13.49
N ALA A 39 -18.51 3.46 -13.30
CA ALA A 39 -18.75 4.73 -12.61
C ALA A 39 -19.80 5.62 -13.31
N SER A 40 -19.92 5.53 -14.63
CA SER A 40 -20.94 6.27 -15.39
C SER A 40 -22.38 5.78 -15.14
N LYS A 41 -22.54 4.58 -14.58
CA LYS A 41 -23.85 3.95 -14.32
C LYS A 41 -24.13 3.74 -12.84
N HIS A 42 -23.08 3.76 -12.00
CA HIS A 42 -23.13 3.36 -10.60
C HIS A 42 -22.26 4.26 -9.73
N GLN A 43 -22.65 4.41 -8.46
CA GLN A 43 -21.78 5.03 -7.46
C GLN A 43 -20.73 4.00 -7.03
N LEU A 44 -19.45 4.36 -7.12
CA LEU A 44 -18.36 3.47 -6.71
C LEU A 44 -17.80 3.87 -5.35
N VAL A 45 -17.50 2.87 -4.53
CA VAL A 45 -16.59 2.97 -3.39
C VAL A 45 -15.37 2.13 -3.75
N ILE A 46 -14.24 2.79 -3.96
CA ILE A 46 -13.01 2.12 -4.39
C ILE A 46 -12.12 1.93 -3.17
N SER A 47 -11.75 0.69 -2.89
CA SER A 47 -10.71 0.34 -1.93
C SER A 47 -9.50 -0.20 -2.69
N HIS A 48 -8.33 -0.18 -2.07
CA HIS A 48 -7.12 -0.71 -2.69
C HIS A 48 -6.16 -1.31 -1.66
N GLY A 49 -5.30 -2.22 -2.12
CA GLY A 49 -4.10 -2.60 -1.39
C GLY A 49 -2.99 -1.55 -1.49
N ASN A 50 -1.99 -1.61 -0.61
CA ASN A 50 -0.87 -0.67 -0.60
C ASN A 50 0.51 -1.35 -0.41
N GLY A 51 0.59 -2.69 -0.47
CA GLY A 51 1.77 -3.46 -0.08
C GLY A 51 3.09 -2.99 -0.72
N PRO A 52 3.16 -2.82 -2.06
CA PRO A 52 4.35 -2.28 -2.70
C PRO A 52 4.68 -0.84 -2.28
N GLN A 53 3.67 0.02 -2.16
CA GLN A 53 3.83 1.45 -1.85
C GLN A 53 4.30 1.66 -0.41
N VAL A 54 3.69 0.98 0.56
CA VAL A 54 4.11 1.07 1.97
C VAL A 54 5.52 0.47 2.15
N GLY A 55 5.86 -0.55 1.36
CA GLY A 55 7.22 -1.10 1.30
C GLY A 55 8.24 -0.09 0.75
N LEU A 56 7.89 0.64 -0.31
CA LEU A 56 8.72 1.71 -0.87
C LEU A 56 8.94 2.86 0.13
N LEU A 57 7.88 3.31 0.81
CA LEU A 57 8.00 4.35 1.84
C LEU A 57 8.90 3.89 3.01
N ALA A 58 8.75 2.64 3.45
CA ALA A 58 9.62 2.07 4.47
C ALA A 58 11.10 2.02 4.03
N LEU A 59 11.35 1.72 2.75
CA LEU A 59 12.68 1.76 2.14
C LEU A 59 13.27 3.17 2.08
N GLN A 60 12.49 4.14 1.60
CA GLN A 60 12.90 5.55 1.52
C GLN A 60 13.23 6.11 2.90
N GLN A 61 12.42 5.76 3.90
CA GLN A 61 12.66 6.14 5.28
C GLN A 61 13.94 5.49 5.85
N ALA A 62 14.19 4.22 5.57
CA ALA A 62 15.42 3.55 5.99
C ALA A 62 16.68 4.15 5.35
N ALA A 63 16.55 4.76 4.17
CA ALA A 63 17.64 5.47 3.49
C ALA A 63 17.94 6.85 4.10
N TYR A 64 17.11 7.38 5.00
CA TYR A 64 17.33 8.65 5.68
C TYR A 64 17.60 8.45 7.19
N PRO A 65 18.85 8.17 7.59
CA PRO A 65 19.17 7.71 8.95
C PRO A 65 19.20 8.81 10.02
N GLN A 66 19.10 10.09 9.64
CA GLN A 66 19.21 11.22 10.56
C GLN A 66 17.97 11.40 11.45
N VAL A 67 16.84 10.80 11.07
CA VAL A 67 15.57 10.91 11.80
C VAL A 67 14.99 9.53 12.04
N ALA A 68 14.35 9.36 13.19
CA ALA A 68 13.68 8.12 13.52
C ALA A 68 12.60 7.79 12.49
N PRO A 69 12.45 6.50 12.11
CA PRO A 69 11.43 6.08 11.18
C PRO A 69 10.01 6.35 11.72
N TYR A 70 9.12 6.93 10.89
CA TYR A 70 7.69 6.93 11.18
C TYR A 70 7.16 5.49 11.32
N PRO A 71 6.14 5.30 12.18
CA PRO A 71 5.51 4.00 12.36
C PRO A 71 4.71 3.59 11.11
N LEU A 72 4.45 2.29 11.00
CA LEU A 72 3.93 1.68 9.76
C LEU A 72 2.49 2.13 9.43
N ASP A 73 1.69 2.41 10.45
CA ASP A 73 0.35 2.99 10.33
C ASP A 73 0.37 4.39 9.69
N VAL A 74 1.33 5.24 10.10
CA VAL A 74 1.53 6.56 9.47
C VAL A 74 1.97 6.41 8.01
N LEU A 75 2.84 5.46 7.70
CA LEU A 75 3.18 5.14 6.29
C LEU A 75 1.95 4.61 5.54
N GLY A 76 1.09 3.83 6.19
CA GLY A 76 -0.20 3.38 5.65
C GLY A 76 -1.08 4.57 5.25
N ALA A 77 -1.28 5.53 6.15
CA ALA A 77 -2.04 6.75 5.87
C ALA A 77 -1.43 7.57 4.70
N GLN A 78 -0.09 7.65 4.60
CA GLN A 78 0.56 8.29 3.45
C GLN A 78 0.23 7.60 2.13
N THR A 79 0.16 6.26 2.12
CA THR A 79 -0.18 5.52 0.89
C THR A 79 -1.61 5.74 0.41
N GLU A 80 -2.55 6.04 1.31
CA GLU A 80 -3.93 6.38 0.93
C GLU A 80 -3.97 7.65 0.09
N GLY A 81 -3.27 8.70 0.54
CA GLY A 81 -3.13 9.93 -0.24
C GLY A 81 -2.37 9.71 -1.56
N MET A 82 -1.26 8.96 -1.52
CA MET A 82 -0.45 8.67 -2.70
C MET A 82 -1.24 7.93 -3.80
N ILE A 83 -1.97 6.88 -3.43
CA ILE A 83 -2.71 6.03 -4.37
C ILE A 83 -4.03 6.70 -4.77
N GLY A 84 -4.78 7.23 -3.80
CA GLY A 84 -6.04 7.91 -4.03
C GLY A 84 -5.90 9.08 -4.99
N TYR A 85 -4.87 9.91 -4.80
CA TYR A 85 -4.56 11.00 -5.73
C TYR A 85 -4.38 10.54 -7.19
N MET A 86 -3.65 9.44 -7.40
CA MET A 86 -3.46 8.91 -8.76
C MET A 86 -4.77 8.36 -9.34
N ILE A 87 -5.58 7.67 -8.53
CA ILE A 87 -6.88 7.13 -8.98
C ILE A 87 -7.82 8.27 -9.37
N GLU A 88 -7.92 9.30 -8.54
CA GLU A 88 -8.76 10.47 -8.82
C GLU A 88 -8.34 11.18 -10.10
N GLN A 89 -7.05 11.42 -10.29
CA GLN A 89 -6.57 12.06 -11.52
C GLN A 89 -6.87 11.24 -12.76
N GLU A 90 -6.67 9.92 -12.73
CA GLU A 90 -6.93 9.08 -13.91
C GLU A 90 -8.42 8.86 -14.17
N LEU A 91 -9.27 8.84 -13.14
CA LEU A 91 -10.72 8.82 -13.31
C LEU A 91 -11.26 10.19 -13.78
N GLY A 92 -10.74 11.29 -13.25
CA GLY A 92 -11.10 12.65 -13.66
C GLY A 92 -10.72 12.96 -15.12
N ASN A 93 -9.72 12.28 -15.67
CA ASN A 93 -9.40 12.33 -17.10
C ASN A 93 -10.43 11.63 -18.01
N LEU A 94 -11.29 10.77 -17.45
CA LEU A 94 -12.20 9.88 -18.20
C LEU A 94 -13.68 10.17 -17.95
N LEU A 95 -14.01 10.81 -16.83
CA LEU A 95 -15.38 11.07 -16.41
C LEU A 95 -15.72 12.57 -16.55
N PRO A 96 -17.02 12.91 -16.69
CA PRO A 96 -17.44 14.31 -16.70
C PRO A 96 -16.96 15.07 -15.47
N PHE A 97 -16.67 16.36 -15.63
CA PHE A 97 -16.17 17.23 -14.57
C PHE A 97 -17.10 17.30 -13.35
N GLU A 98 -18.40 17.09 -13.56
CA GLU A 98 -19.43 17.11 -12.54
C GLU A 98 -19.44 15.86 -11.65
N VAL A 99 -18.70 14.81 -12.02
CA VAL A 99 -18.58 13.60 -11.20
C VAL A 99 -17.60 13.91 -10.05
N PRO A 100 -18.07 13.94 -8.79
CA PRO A 100 -17.21 14.24 -7.66
C PRO A 100 -16.37 13.02 -7.28
N PHE A 101 -15.11 13.28 -6.89
CA PHE A 101 -14.21 12.28 -6.29
C PHE A 101 -13.73 12.78 -4.93
N ALA A 102 -13.48 11.84 -4.02
CA ALA A 102 -12.82 12.12 -2.75
C ALA A 102 -12.10 10.88 -2.22
N THR A 103 -10.84 11.07 -1.88
CA THR A 103 -10.00 10.11 -1.18
C THR A 103 -10.17 10.37 0.30
N LEU A 104 -10.62 9.35 1.02
CA LEU A 104 -10.91 9.45 2.44
C LEU A 104 -9.83 8.71 3.21
N LEU A 105 -9.15 9.44 4.11
CA LEU A 105 -8.30 8.79 5.10
C LEU A 105 -9.16 7.87 5.97
N THR A 106 -8.77 6.61 6.07
CA THR A 106 -9.60 5.56 6.62
C THR A 106 -8.85 4.78 7.70
N MET A 107 -9.31 4.91 8.95
CA MET A 107 -8.86 4.06 10.05
C MET A 107 -9.74 2.83 10.17
N ILE A 108 -9.13 1.68 10.43
CA ILE A 108 -9.82 0.41 10.65
C ILE A 108 -9.55 -0.02 12.09
N GLU A 109 -10.61 -0.18 12.87
CA GLU A 109 -10.51 -0.77 14.21
C GLU A 109 -10.18 -2.26 14.10
N VAL A 110 -9.24 -2.72 14.92
CA VAL A 110 -8.83 -4.12 15.02
C VAL A 110 -8.88 -4.57 16.47
N ASP A 111 -9.16 -5.84 16.71
CA ASP A 111 -9.19 -6.40 18.07
C ASP A 111 -7.77 -6.42 18.65
N PRO A 112 -7.49 -5.76 19.79
CA PRO A 112 -6.16 -5.81 20.41
C PRO A 112 -5.73 -7.21 20.86
N ASN A 113 -6.66 -8.16 20.96
CA ASN A 113 -6.38 -9.56 21.29
C ASN A 113 -6.29 -10.47 20.05
N ASP A 114 -6.27 -9.91 18.84
CA ASP A 114 -6.17 -10.70 17.62
C ASP A 114 -4.90 -11.59 17.66
N PRO A 115 -5.00 -12.90 17.38
CA PRO A 115 -3.85 -13.81 17.35
C PRO A 115 -2.71 -13.36 16.43
N ALA A 116 -2.98 -12.52 15.42
CA ALA A 116 -1.97 -11.93 14.54
C ALA A 116 -0.94 -11.07 15.29
N PHE A 117 -1.30 -10.47 16.43
CA PHE A 117 -0.34 -9.72 17.26
C PHE A 117 0.71 -10.63 17.91
N GLN A 118 0.33 -11.88 18.25
CA GLN A 118 1.25 -12.86 18.84
C GLN A 118 2.05 -13.61 17.77
N ASN A 119 1.47 -13.80 16.58
CA ASN A 119 2.11 -14.51 15.48
C ASN A 119 1.98 -13.73 14.15
N PRO A 120 2.73 -12.63 13.99
CA PRO A 120 2.66 -11.82 12.77
C PRO A 120 3.12 -12.63 11.55
N THR A 121 2.39 -12.52 10.44
CA THR A 121 2.66 -13.32 9.21
C THR A 121 2.83 -12.48 7.96
N LYS A 122 2.39 -11.22 7.98
CA LYS A 122 2.36 -10.39 6.79
C LYS A 122 3.70 -9.74 6.53
N PHE A 123 4.37 -10.14 5.45
CA PHE A 123 5.66 -9.59 5.05
C PHE A 123 5.57 -8.13 4.59
N VAL A 124 6.47 -7.28 5.07
CA VAL A 124 6.56 -5.86 4.71
C VAL A 124 8.01 -5.41 4.49
N GLY A 125 8.20 -4.34 3.72
CA GLY A 125 9.53 -3.75 3.48
C GLY A 125 10.45 -4.63 2.61
N PRO A 126 11.76 -4.38 2.62
CA PRO A 126 12.72 -5.15 1.84
C PRO A 126 13.06 -6.52 2.44
N VAL A 127 13.84 -7.30 1.69
CA VAL A 127 14.46 -8.54 2.15
C VAL A 127 15.88 -8.27 2.65
N TYR A 128 16.29 -9.01 3.68
CA TYR A 128 17.56 -8.88 4.39
C TYR A 128 18.30 -10.22 4.44
N GLU A 129 19.61 -10.16 4.63
CA GLU A 129 20.36 -11.32 5.12
C GLU A 129 20.04 -11.59 6.58
N LYS A 130 20.23 -12.84 7.03
CA LYS A 130 19.87 -13.24 8.41
C LYS A 130 20.54 -12.36 9.48
N ALA A 131 21.84 -12.13 9.35
CA ALA A 131 22.59 -11.33 10.33
C ALA A 131 22.10 -9.88 10.43
N GLU A 132 21.72 -9.28 9.30
CA GLU A 132 21.15 -7.93 9.26
C GLU A 132 19.72 -7.91 9.82
N ALA A 133 18.91 -8.91 9.47
CA ALA A 133 17.56 -9.06 9.99
C ALA A 133 17.53 -9.22 11.52
N ASP A 134 18.41 -10.04 12.08
CA ASP A 134 18.53 -10.28 13.52
C ASP A 134 18.95 -8.99 14.26
N LYS A 135 19.89 -8.23 13.69
CA LYS A 135 20.30 -6.92 14.22
C LYS A 135 19.12 -5.93 14.23
N LEU A 136 18.42 -5.78 13.11
CA LEU A 136 17.28 -4.88 12.99
C LEU A 136 16.11 -5.31 13.88
N ALA A 137 15.91 -6.61 14.07
CA ALA A 137 14.91 -7.16 14.99
C ALA A 137 15.18 -6.72 16.43
N ALA A 138 16.43 -6.81 16.89
CA ALA A 138 16.82 -6.35 18.22
C ALA A 138 16.73 -4.83 18.39
N GLU A 139 17.22 -4.06 17.41
CA GLU A 139 17.26 -2.59 17.50
C GLU A 139 15.87 -1.94 17.41
N LYS A 140 14.98 -2.51 16.60
CA LYS A 140 13.68 -1.91 16.25
C LYS A 140 12.49 -2.67 16.81
N ASN A 141 12.74 -3.68 17.64
CA ASN A 141 11.72 -4.59 18.17
C ASN A 141 10.82 -5.18 17.06
N TRP A 142 11.44 -5.61 15.96
CA TRP A 142 10.73 -6.22 14.84
C TRP A 142 10.64 -7.74 15.00
N VAL A 143 9.54 -8.31 14.52
CA VAL A 143 9.48 -9.74 14.23
C VAL A 143 9.89 -9.95 12.77
N VAL A 144 10.83 -10.86 12.54
CA VAL A 144 11.31 -11.24 11.21
C VAL A 144 11.07 -12.72 10.96
N LYS A 145 10.71 -13.09 9.74
CA LYS A 145 10.54 -14.48 9.31
C LYS A 145 11.29 -14.72 8.00
N ALA A 146 11.60 -15.99 7.73
CA ALA A 146 12.19 -16.39 6.46
C ALA A 146 11.21 -16.18 5.30
N ASP A 147 11.67 -15.53 4.25
CA ASP A 147 10.99 -15.32 2.97
C ASP A 147 11.89 -15.93 1.88
N GLY A 148 11.72 -17.24 1.65
CA GLY A 148 12.63 -18.03 0.83
C GLY A 148 14.03 -18.17 1.45
N ASN A 149 15.06 -17.73 0.75
CA ASN A 149 16.46 -17.72 1.22
C ASN A 149 16.86 -16.42 1.92
N LYS A 150 15.93 -15.47 2.09
CA LYS A 150 16.14 -14.19 2.75
C LYS A 150 15.24 -14.07 3.98
N TRP A 151 15.37 -12.97 4.70
CA TRP A 151 14.59 -12.65 5.89
C TRP A 151 13.85 -11.34 5.68
N ARG A 152 12.62 -11.25 6.21
CA ARG A 152 11.78 -10.07 6.02
C ARG A 152 10.96 -9.80 7.28
N ARG A 153 10.74 -8.51 7.56
CA ARG A 153 9.88 -8.07 8.65
C ARG A 153 8.46 -8.59 8.41
N VAL A 154 7.86 -9.13 9.45
CA VAL A 154 6.44 -9.46 9.49
C VAL A 154 5.71 -8.55 10.45
N VAL A 155 4.47 -8.25 10.13
CA VAL A 155 3.55 -7.50 10.98
C VAL A 155 2.24 -8.27 11.15
N PRO A 156 1.46 -7.95 12.19
CA PRO A 156 0.09 -8.45 12.34
C PRO A 156 -0.76 -8.13 11.10
#